data_AF-A0A6G0YQ47-F1
#
_entry.id   AF-A0A6G0YQ47-F1
#
_cell.length_a   1.000
_cell.length_b   1.000
_cell.length_c   1.000
_cell.angle_alpha   90.00
_cell.angle_beta   90.00
_cell.angle_gamma   90.00
#
_symmetry.space_group_name_H-M   'P 1'
#
loop_
_entity.id
_entity.type
_entity.pdbx_description
1 polymer ?
#
loop_
_entity_poly.entity_id
_entity_poly.type
_entity_poly.pdbx_seq_one_letter_code
_entity_poly.pdbx_strand_id
1 'polypeptide(L)' 'MIETPIFLHCIIHQQSLCGKIMNLEHVMNIVTKTVNFIRSHGLKHRQFIEFLNEIESEHKDVLYHNQVR' A
#
# COMPACT_ATOMS: atom_id res chain seq x y z
N MET A 1 -21.60 -3.52 16.96
CA MET A 1 -20.96 -2.78 15.86
C MET A 1 -19.48 -3.11 15.81
N ILE A 2 -19.11 -4.32 15.37
CA ILE A 2 -17.71 -4.70 15.13
C ILE A 2 -17.73 -5.64 13.91
N GLU A 3 -17.83 -5.08 12.70
CA GLU A 3 -17.75 -5.83 11.42
C GLU A 3 -16.51 -5.43 10.59
N THR A 4 -15.72 -4.48 11.08
CA THR A 4 -14.56 -3.90 10.39
C THR A 4 -13.40 -4.87 10.08
N PRO A 5 -13.07 -5.90 10.89
CA PRO A 5 -11.91 -6.73 10.62
C PRO A 5 -12.09 -7.66 9.40
N ILE A 6 -13.29 -8.22 9.23
CA ILE A 6 -13.60 -9.18 8.17
C ILE A 6 -13.70 -8.47 6.82
N PHE A 7 -14.31 -7.29 6.80
CA PHE A 7 -14.43 -6.48 5.59
C PHE A 7 -13.05 -6.07 5.03
N LEU A 8 -12.12 -5.63 5.89
CA LEU A 8 -10.75 -5.33 5.48
C LEU A 8 -10.02 -6.57 4.95
N HIS A 9 -10.20 -7.72 5.58
CA HIS A 9 -9.60 -8.98 5.13
C HIS A 9 -10.13 -9.38 3.74
N CYS A 10 -11.43 -9.24 3.50
CA CYS A 10 -12.02 -9.49 2.18
C CYS A 10 -11.48 -8.55 1.10
N ILE A 11 -11.26 -7.26 1.40
CA ILE A 11 -10.70 -6.30 0.44
C ILE A 11 -9.25 -6.64 0.10
N ILE A 12 -8.40 -6.93 1.09
CA ILE A 12 -6.99 -7.27 0.85
C ILE A 12 -6.87 -8.58 0.05
N HIS A 13 -7.72 -9.57 0.37
CA HIS A 13 -7.78 -10.82 -0.38
C HIS A 13 -8.24 -10.59 -1.83
N GLN A 14 -9.28 -9.79 -2.05
CA GLN A 14 -9.76 -9.43 -3.38
C GLN A 14 -8.70 -8.66 -4.18
N GLN A 15 -7.97 -7.74 -3.56
CA GLN A 15 -6.85 -7.04 -4.22
C GLN A 15 -5.76 -8.01 -4.67
N SER A 16 -5.40 -8.99 -3.84
CA SER A 16 -4.43 -10.04 -4.21
C SER A 16 -4.94 -10.91 -5.36
N LEU A 17 -6.22 -11.31 -5.32
CA LEU A 17 -6.84 -12.12 -6.35
C LEU A 17 -6.99 -11.36 -7.68
N CYS A 18 -7.45 -10.11 -7.64
CA CYS A 18 -7.52 -9.22 -8.80
C CYS A 18 -6.14 -8.95 -9.41
N GLY A 19 -5.09 -8.76 -8.59
CA GLY A 19 -3.72 -8.60 -9.09
C GLY A 19 -3.23 -9.80 -9.91
N LYS A 20 -3.60 -11.02 -9.49
CA LYS A 20 -3.30 -12.27 -10.21
C LYS A 20 -4.13 -12.39 -11.49
N ILE A 21 -5.43 -12.12 -11.42
CA ILE A 21 -6.34 -12.23 -12.58
C ILE A 21 -6.03 -11.19 -13.66
N MET A 22 -5.64 -9.97 -13.26
CA MET A 22 -5.34 -8.88 -14.19
C MET A 22 -3.90 -8.90 -14.73
N ASN A 23 -3.09 -9.95 -14.44
CA ASN A 23 -1.67 -10.03 -14.80
C ASN A 23 -0.82 -8.84 -14.30
N LEU A 24 -1.22 -8.20 -13.21
CA LEU A 24 -0.50 -7.07 -12.60
C LEU A 24 0.45 -7.48 -11.48
N GLU A 25 0.65 -8.79 -11.27
CA GLU A 25 1.51 -9.32 -10.21
C GLU A 25 2.91 -8.68 -10.20
N HIS A 26 3.52 -8.51 -11.38
CA HIS A 26 4.82 -7.86 -11.50
C HIS A 26 4.78 -6.39 -11.03
N VAL A 27 3.75 -5.65 -11.43
CA VAL A 27 3.54 -4.25 -11.02
C VAL A 27 3.34 -4.17 -9.51
N MET A 28 2.47 -5.01 -8.95
CA MET A 28 2.22 -5.06 -7.51
C MET A 28 3.45 -5.41 -6.70
N ASN A 29 4.31 -6.31 -7.21
CA ASN A 29 5.60 -6.64 -6.58
C ASN A 29 6.54 -5.43 -6.55
N ILE A 30 6.65 -4.69 -7.64
CA ILE A 30 7.47 -3.45 -7.70
C ILE A 30 6.92 -2.41 -6.72
N VAL A 31 5.62 -2.14 -6.77
CA VAL A 31 4.97 -1.15 -5.90
C VAL A 31 5.16 -1.50 -4.43
N THR A 32 4.93 -2.76 -4.06
CA THR A 32 5.11 -3.25 -2.68
C THR A 32 6.54 -3.05 -2.19
N LYS A 33 7.54 -3.43 -3.01
CA LYS A 33 8.96 -3.24 -2.66
C LYS A 33 9.31 -1.77 -2.46
N THR A 34 8.83 -0.89 -3.33
CA THR A 34 9.07 0.54 -3.25
C THR A 34 8.45 1.15 -1.99
N VAL A 35 7.18 0.83 -1.71
CA VAL A 35 6.49 1.30 -0.50
C VAL A 35 7.20 0.80 0.76
N ASN A 36 7.59 -0.48 0.80
CA ASN A 36 8.30 -1.05 1.95
C ASN A 36 9.71 -0.45 2.14
N PHE A 37 10.40 -0.07 1.07
CA PHE A 37 11.67 0.64 1.14
C PHE A 37 11.52 2.05 1.72
N ILE A 38 10.54 2.81 1.24
CA ILE A 38 10.22 4.15 1.78
C ILE A 38 9.87 4.01 3.26
N ARG A 39 9.02 3.04 3.60
CA ARG A 39 8.50 2.81 4.94
C ARG A 39 9.53 2.37 5.97
N SER A 40 10.49 1.54 5.57
CA SER A 40 11.54 1.03 6.46
C SER A 40 12.59 2.09 6.83
N HIS A 41 12.56 3.26 6.19
CA HIS A 41 13.51 4.35 6.44
C HIS A 41 12.78 5.64 6.84
N GLY A 42 12.77 5.96 8.14
CA GLY A 42 11.99 7.07 8.68
C GLY A 42 12.26 8.45 8.06
N LEU A 43 13.50 8.75 7.63
CA LEU A 43 13.79 9.98 6.91
C LEU A 43 13.15 10.01 5.51
N LYS A 44 13.32 8.93 4.74
CA LYS A 44 12.75 8.82 3.38
C LYS A 44 11.22 8.90 3.42
N HIS A 45 10.62 8.29 4.44
CA HIS A 45 9.18 8.43 4.66
C HIS A 45 8.79 9.89 4.86
N ARG A 46 9.40 10.61 5.80
CA ARG A 46 9.05 12.02 6.05
C ARG A 46 9.21 12.89 4.81
N GLN A 47 10.31 12.75 4.08
CA GLN A 47 10.53 13.47 2.83
C GLN A 47 9.47 13.13 1.77
N PHE A 48 9.05 11.87 1.71
CA PHE A 48 7.98 11.45 0.79
C PHE A 48 6.63 12.06 1.19
N ILE A 49 6.32 12.16 2.49
CA ILE A 49 5.11 12.85 2.98
C ILE A 49 5.13 14.34 2.61
N GLU A 50 6.27 15.01 2.80
CA GLU A 50 6.44 16.42 2.40
C GLU A 50 6.19 16.59 0.91
N PHE A 51 6.80 15.75 0.07
CA PHE A 51 6.57 15.74 -1.37
C PHE A 51 5.08 15.55 -1.73
N LEU A 52 4.38 14.61 -1.10
CA LEU A 52 2.94 14.39 -1.33
C LEU A 52 2.07 15.59 -0.92
N ASN A 53 2.51 16.34 0.09
CA ASN A 53 1.86 17.58 0.48
C ASN A 53 2.08 18.68 -0.55
N GLU A 54 3.32 18.85 -1.02
CA GLU A 54 3.70 19.86 -2.03
C GLU A 54 2.95 19.71 -3.34
N ILE A 55 2.76 18.47 -3.81
CA ILE A 55 2.00 18.20 -5.05
C ILE A 55 0.48 18.16 -4.83
N GLU A 56 0.00 18.51 -3.63
CA GLU A 56 -1.40 18.47 -3.25
C GLU A 56 -2.07 17.10 -3.53
N SER A 57 -1.32 16.00 -3.38
CA SER A 57 -1.84 14.66 -3.62
C SER A 57 -3.09 14.37 -2.77
N GLU A 58 -4.05 13.64 -3.33
CA GLU A 58 -5.23 13.18 -2.60
C GLU A 58 -4.85 12.30 -1.40
N HIS A 59 -3.78 11.50 -1.53
CA HIS A 59 -3.31 10.61 -0.48
C HIS A 59 -1.99 11.12 0.08
N LYS A 60 -1.96 11.37 1.39
CA LYS A 60 -0.80 12.00 2.06
C LYS A 60 0.17 11.02 2.68
N ASP A 61 -0.09 9.71 2.66
CA ASP A 61 0.80 8.68 3.20
C ASP A 61 0.61 7.34 2.47
N VAL A 62 1.55 6.43 2.66
CA VAL A 62 1.54 5.05 2.17
C VAL A 62 1.62 4.07 3.34
N LEU A 63 0.70 3.11 3.34
CA LEU A 63 0.63 2.07 4.36
C LEU A 63 1.76 1.05 4.17
N TYR A 64 2.23 0.47 5.28
CA TYR A 64 3.15 -0.67 5.20
C TYR A 64 2.39 -1.88 4.64
N HIS A 65 2.75 -2.32 3.43
CA HIS A 65 2.17 -3.52 2.86
C HIS A 65 2.96 -4.73 3.32
N ASN A 66 2.47 -5.39 4.36
CA ASN A 66 2.86 -6.77 4.64
C ASN A 66 1.88 -7.69 3.90
N GLN A 67 2.38 -8.73 3.23
CA GLN A 67 1.47 -9.73 2.68
C GLN A 67 0.72 -10.35 3.86
N VAL A 68 -0.56 -10.01 4.01
CA VAL A 68 -1.44 -10.69 4.96
C VAL A 68 -1.59 -12.10 4.41
N ARG A 69 -0.99 -13.04 5.12
CA ARG A 69 -0.96 -14.45 4.78
C ARG A 69 -2.30 -15.11 5.07
#